data_AF-A0A8H4BGI9-F1
#
_entry.id   AF-A0A8H4BGI9-F1
#
_cell.length_a   1.000
_cell.length_b   1.000
_cell.length_c   1.000
_cell.angle_alpha   90.00
_cell.angle_beta   90.00
_cell.angle_gamma   90.00
#
_symmetry.space_group_name_H-M   'P 1'
#
loop_
_entity.id
_entity.type
_entity.pdbx_description
1 polymer ?
#
loop_
_entity_poly.entity_id
_entity_poly.type
_entity_poly.pdbx_seq_one_letter_code
_entity_poly.pdbx_strand_id
1 'polypeptide(L)'
;MVITMGLASAPKLKDVWETLSNRDTNTFASLQKLLDVSMNMRYYRQKIQLAKAPSIPFLPVVLKDQTFFRENSTFLISHPHLINFAKFTSIRQFVDKTKALTRENYYFANDLTRYPFFSMTPPDTSVSSPSEGALDCVADWVEDRLSQVQSCYLHCDLLSKL
;
A
#
# COMPACT_ATOMS: atom_id res chain seq x y z
N MET A 1 -2.12 4.21 -8.72
CA MET A 1 -1.80 5.37 -7.85
C MET A 1 -0.39 5.85 -8.10
N VAL A 2 0.64 5.08 -7.70
CA VAL A 2 2.05 5.49 -7.84
C VAL A 2 2.39 5.86 -9.29
N ILE A 3 2.20 4.93 -10.24
CA ILE A 3 2.52 5.14 -11.66
C ILE A 3 1.66 6.26 -12.26
N THR A 4 0.34 6.20 -12.07
CA THR A 4 -0.60 7.17 -12.64
C THR A 4 -0.34 8.60 -12.19
N MET A 5 0.01 8.80 -10.92
CA MET A 5 0.33 10.14 -10.40
C MET A 5 1.75 10.58 -10.78
N GLY A 6 2.71 9.65 -10.81
CA GLY A 6 4.06 9.94 -11.31
C GLY A 6 4.04 10.42 -12.77
N LEU A 7 3.25 9.75 -13.62
CA LEU A 7 3.06 10.14 -15.02
C LEU A 7 2.37 11.51 -15.16
N ALA A 8 1.40 11.83 -14.30
CA ALA A 8 0.71 13.12 -14.31
C ALA A 8 1.61 14.28 -13.83
N SER A 9 2.59 14.00 -12.97
CA SER A 9 3.48 15.00 -12.37
C SER A 9 4.74 15.30 -13.22
N ALA A 10 4.85 14.73 -14.43
CA ALA A 10 6.04 14.85 -15.28
C ALA A 10 5.84 15.90 -16.38
N PRO A 11 6.26 17.17 -16.17
CA PRO A 11 6.09 18.24 -17.17
C PRO A 11 6.89 18.02 -18.46
N LYS A 12 7.92 17.16 -18.41
CA LYS A 12 8.82 16.84 -19.54
C LYS A 12 8.20 15.87 -20.55
N LEU A 13 7.02 15.32 -20.29
CA LEU A 13 6.38 14.30 -21.15
C LEU A 13 5.28 14.88 -22.05
N LYS A 14 5.09 16.20 -22.12
CA LYS A 14 4.01 16.83 -22.90
C LYS A 14 4.02 16.42 -24.37
N ASP A 15 5.19 16.46 -25.00
CA ASP A 15 5.35 16.06 -26.42
C ASP A 15 5.01 14.58 -26.66
N VAL A 16 5.23 13.73 -25.66
CA VAL A 16 4.88 12.30 -25.70
C VAL A 16 3.38 12.09 -25.52
N TRP A 17 2.72 12.92 -24.70
CA TRP A 17 1.26 12.88 -24.54
C TRP A 17 0.50 13.29 -25.81
N GLU A 18 1.06 14.22 -26.59
CA GLU A 18 0.47 14.67 -27.87
C GLU A 18 0.59 13.63 -28.99
N THR A 19 1.58 12.75 -28.90
CA THR A 19 1.84 11.69 -29.89
C THR A 19 1.15 10.36 -29.54
N LEU A 20 0.52 10.25 -28.37
CA LEU A 20 -0.12 9.03 -27.89
C LEU A 20 -1.41 8.71 -28.65
N SER A 21 -1.72 7.41 -28.75
CA SER A 21 -2.98 6.97 -29.36
C SER A 21 -4.20 7.35 -28.49
N ASN A 22 -5.33 7.64 -29.14
CA ASN A 22 -6.59 7.92 -28.43
C ASN A 22 -7.00 6.81 -27.46
N ARG A 23 -6.65 5.54 -27.77
CA ARG A 23 -6.94 4.39 -26.90
C ARG A 23 -6.21 4.50 -25.56
N ASP A 24 -4.93 4.84 -25.60
CA ASP A 24 -4.09 4.93 -24.40
C ASP A 24 -4.47 6.16 -23.57
N THR A 25 -4.74 7.30 -24.21
CA THR A 25 -5.21 8.53 -23.55
C THR A 25 -6.54 8.31 -22.83
N ASN A 26 -7.50 7.63 -23.47
CA ASN A 26 -8.78 7.30 -22.84
C ASN A 26 -8.62 6.33 -21.66
N THR A 27 -7.73 5.33 -21.80
CA THR A 27 -7.43 4.39 -20.72
C THR A 27 -6.82 5.12 -19.53
N PHE A 28 -5.84 6.00 -19.78
CA PHE A 28 -5.22 6.81 -18.73
C PHE A 28 -6.22 7.72 -18.03
N ALA A 29 -7.08 8.41 -18.78
CA ALA A 29 -8.14 9.25 -18.21
C ALA A 29 -9.10 8.45 -17.31
N SER A 30 -9.44 7.22 -17.71
CA SER A 30 -10.28 6.34 -16.88
C SER A 30 -9.59 5.95 -15.55
N LEU A 31 -8.28 5.71 -15.59
CA LEU A 31 -7.48 5.43 -14.40
C LEU A 31 -7.34 6.67 -13.51
N GLN A 32 -7.17 7.86 -14.09
CA GLN A 32 -7.17 9.11 -13.33
C GLN A 32 -8.49 9.34 -12.62
N LYS A 33 -9.63 9.12 -13.31
CA LYS A 33 -10.96 9.22 -12.70
C LYS A 33 -11.16 8.24 -11.55
N LEU A 34 -10.68 7.01 -11.69
CA LEU A 34 -10.71 6.02 -10.62
C LEU A 34 -9.93 6.49 -9.38
N LEU A 35 -8.84 7.20 -9.61
CA LEU A 35 -7.87 7.64 -8.60
C LEU A 35 -8.03 9.11 -8.21
N ASP A 36 -9.19 9.69 -8.54
CA ASP A 36 -9.53 11.06 -8.21
C ASP A 36 -9.56 11.25 -6.68
N VAL A 37 -8.93 12.33 -6.22
CA VAL A 37 -8.80 12.68 -4.80
C VAL A 37 -10.07 13.36 -4.27
N SER A 38 -10.96 13.81 -5.17
CA SER A 38 -12.23 14.43 -4.81
C SER A 38 -13.10 13.54 -3.91
N MET A 39 -13.89 14.17 -3.04
CA MET A 39 -14.81 13.49 -2.12
C MET A 39 -14.14 12.37 -1.32
N ASN A 40 -12.90 12.60 -0.85
CA ASN A 40 -12.11 11.63 -0.10
C ASN A 40 -11.91 10.31 -0.87
N MET A 41 -11.63 10.39 -2.18
CA MET A 41 -11.40 9.24 -3.06
C MET A 41 -12.60 8.29 -3.17
N ARG A 42 -13.80 8.85 -3.35
CA ARG A 42 -15.06 8.09 -3.39
C ARG A 42 -15.06 6.96 -4.43
N TYR A 43 -14.58 7.22 -5.65
CA TYR A 43 -14.56 6.21 -6.72
C TYR A 43 -13.65 5.03 -6.39
N TYR A 44 -12.44 5.32 -5.89
CA TYR A 44 -11.51 4.31 -5.40
C TYR A 44 -12.14 3.48 -4.27
N ARG A 45 -12.74 4.13 -3.27
CA ARG A 45 -13.40 3.46 -2.13
C ARG A 45 -14.55 2.55 -2.56
N GLN A 46 -15.32 2.95 -3.56
CA GLN A 46 -16.39 2.11 -4.10
C GLN A 46 -15.83 0.86 -4.80
N LYS A 47 -14.74 1.01 -5.57
CA LYS A 47 -14.13 -0.12 -6.27
C LYS A 47 -13.45 -1.12 -5.32
N ILE A 48 -12.75 -0.63 -4.30
CA ILE A 48 -12.10 -1.54 -3.33
C ILE A 48 -13.12 -2.31 -2.48
N GLN A 49 -14.30 -1.75 -2.22
CA GLN A 49 -15.40 -2.46 -1.54
C GLN A 49 -15.95 -3.64 -2.35
N LEU A 50 -15.88 -3.56 -3.68
CA LEU A 50 -16.32 -4.62 -4.60
C LEU A 50 -15.19 -5.61 -4.94
N ALA A 51 -13.95 -5.30 -4.55
CA ALA A 51 -12.80 -6.14 -4.84
C ALA A 51 -12.82 -7.41 -3.99
N LYS A 52 -12.29 -8.49 -4.57
CA LYS A 52 -12.04 -9.77 -3.88
C LYS A 52 -10.54 -9.96 -3.68
N ALA A 53 -10.16 -10.81 -2.74
CA ALA A 53 -8.78 -11.25 -2.63
C ALA A 53 -8.35 -12.00 -3.90
N PRO A 54 -7.05 -11.98 -4.28
CA PRO A 54 -5.95 -11.19 -3.72
C PRO A 54 -5.96 -9.72 -4.22
N SER A 55 -6.03 -8.75 -3.31
CA SER A 55 -6.03 -7.32 -3.66
C SER A 55 -5.25 -6.47 -2.65
N ILE A 56 -4.35 -5.61 -3.15
CA ILE A 56 -3.57 -4.68 -2.32
C ILE A 56 -4.29 -3.33 -2.22
N PRO A 57 -4.81 -2.95 -1.04
CA PRO A 57 -5.38 -1.62 -0.83
C PRO A 57 -4.27 -0.55 -0.80
N PHE A 58 -4.63 0.69 -1.12
CA PHE A 58 -3.71 1.81 -1.09
C PHE A 58 -3.47 2.23 0.36
N LEU A 59 -2.30 1.85 0.87
CA LEU A 59 -1.93 1.99 2.28
C LEU A 59 -2.17 3.41 2.85
N PRO A 60 -1.83 4.52 2.15
CA PRO A 60 -2.10 5.86 2.67
C PRO A 60 -3.57 6.14 2.98
N VAL A 61 -4.51 5.59 2.20
CA VAL A 61 -5.95 5.73 2.48
C VAL A 61 -6.34 4.92 3.72
N VAL A 62 -5.81 3.71 3.85
CA VAL A 62 -6.05 2.85 5.00
C VAL A 62 -5.53 3.50 6.29
N LEU A 63 -4.31 4.04 6.26
CA LEU A 63 -3.69 4.72 7.40
C LEU A 63 -4.39 6.01 7.78
N LYS A 64 -4.87 6.77 6.79
CA LYS A 64 -5.69 7.96 7.02
C LYS A 64 -6.97 7.60 7.78
N ASP A 65 -7.66 6.55 7.37
CA ASP A 65 -8.91 6.12 8.03
C ASP A 65 -8.63 5.58 9.45
N GLN A 66 -7.54 4.84 9.64
CA GLN A 66 -7.08 4.42 10.97
C GLN A 66 -6.77 5.60 11.89
N THR A 67 -6.14 6.64 11.34
CA THR A 67 -5.87 7.87 12.08
C THR A 67 -7.15 8.59 12.48
N PHE A 68 -8.12 8.69 11.57
CA PHE A 68 -9.44 9.24 11.89
C PHE A 68 -10.13 8.47 13.02
N PHE A 69 -10.07 7.14 13.02
CA PHE A 69 -10.60 6.34 14.12
C PHE A 69 -9.86 6.58 15.44
N ARG A 70 -8.53 6.74 15.40
CA ARG A 70 -7.70 6.98 16.59
C ARG A 70 -8.02 8.33 17.22
N GLU A 71 -8.22 9.37 16.42
CA GLU A 71 -8.51 10.74 16.87
C GLU A 71 -9.92 10.91 17.46
N ASN A 72 -10.88 10.06 17.07
CA ASN A 72 -12.22 10.08 17.65
C ASN A 72 -12.21 9.67 19.14
N SER A 73 -13.12 10.21 19.96
CA SER A 73 -13.22 9.88 21.39
C SER A 73 -13.51 8.40 21.63
N THR A 74 -12.77 7.80 22.58
CA THR A 74 -13.00 6.42 23.05
C THR A 74 -14.18 6.33 24.03
N PHE A 75 -14.55 7.43 24.66
CA PHE A 75 -15.69 7.52 25.57
C PHE A 75 -16.89 8.18 24.89
N LEU A 76 -18.08 7.87 25.37
CA LEU A 76 -19.30 8.54 24.90
C LEU A 76 -19.26 10.02 25.26
N ILE A 77 -19.66 10.86 24.31
CA ILE A 77 -19.71 12.33 24.50
C ILE A 77 -20.68 12.69 25.64
N SER A 78 -21.79 11.98 25.75
CA SER A 78 -22.81 12.21 26.79
C SER A 78 -22.42 11.68 28.16
N HIS A 79 -21.57 10.64 28.23
CA HIS A 79 -21.20 9.97 29.48
C HIS A 79 -19.70 9.62 29.43
N PRO A 80 -18.83 10.50 29.96
CA PRO A 80 -17.37 10.38 29.81
C PRO A 80 -16.75 9.12 30.44
N HIS A 81 -17.50 8.40 31.29
CA HIS A 81 -17.07 7.16 31.95
C HIS A 81 -17.49 5.91 31.18
N LEU A 82 -18.31 6.03 30.12
CA LEU A 82 -18.80 4.91 29.33
C LEU A 82 -18.03 4.79 28.01
N ILE A 83 -17.60 3.57 27.70
CA ILE A 83 -16.84 3.25 26.48
C ILE A 83 -17.76 3.31 25.26
N ASN A 84 -17.28 3.90 24.17
CA ASN A 84 -17.95 3.93 22.88
C ASN A 84 -17.74 2.61 22.11
N PHE A 85 -18.57 1.60 22.36
CA PHE A 85 -18.51 0.32 21.64
C PHE A 85 -18.77 0.46 20.13
N ALA A 86 -19.53 1.46 19.68
CA ALA A 86 -19.77 1.67 18.26
C ALA A 86 -18.49 2.04 17.49
N LYS A 87 -17.58 2.80 18.13
CA LYS A 87 -16.24 3.08 17.59
C LYS A 87 -15.44 1.79 17.41
N PHE A 88 -15.35 0.95 18.44
CA PHE A 88 -14.59 -0.30 18.38
C PHE A 88 -15.16 -1.29 17.36
N THR A 89 -16.48 -1.40 17.26
CA THR A 89 -17.14 -2.20 16.22
C THR A 89 -16.78 -1.71 14.82
N SER A 90 -16.75 -0.39 14.60
CA SER A 90 -16.37 0.20 13.31
C SER A 90 -14.91 -0.08 12.96
N ILE A 91 -14.00 0.07 13.93
CA ILE A 91 -12.57 -0.24 13.78
C ILE A 91 -12.38 -1.72 13.42
N ARG A 92 -13.06 -2.62 14.15
CA ARG A 92 -13.00 -4.06 13.88
C ARG A 92 -13.44 -4.39 12.46
N GLN A 93 -14.62 -3.91 12.06
CA GLN A 93 -15.14 -4.13 10.70
C GLN A 93 -14.18 -3.59 9.64
N PHE A 94 -13.55 -2.45 9.89
CA PHE A 94 -12.55 -1.90 8.98
C PHE A 94 -11.33 -2.83 8.86
N VAL A 95 -10.74 -3.24 9.98
CA VAL A 95 -9.54 -4.10 10.00
C VAL A 95 -9.83 -5.45 9.36
N ASP A 96 -10.97 -6.07 9.70
CA ASP A 96 -11.39 -7.35 9.15
C ASP A 96 -11.56 -7.26 7.63
N LYS A 97 -12.17 -6.18 7.12
CA LYS A 97 -12.29 -5.93 5.67
C LYS A 97 -10.93 -5.75 5.01
N THR A 98 -10.02 -4.97 5.60
CA THR A 98 -8.67 -4.78 5.04
C THR A 98 -7.90 -6.09 4.98
N LYS A 99 -7.93 -6.88 6.06
CA LYS A 99 -7.28 -8.20 6.11
C LYS A 99 -7.88 -9.19 5.12
N ALA A 100 -9.19 -9.15 4.91
CA ALA A 100 -9.85 -10.03 3.96
C ALA A 100 -9.35 -9.82 2.52
N LEU A 101 -8.98 -8.60 2.13
CA LEU A 101 -8.45 -8.29 0.79
C LEU A 101 -7.05 -8.87 0.56
N THR A 102 -6.22 -8.94 1.60
CA THR A 102 -4.81 -9.36 1.53
C THR A 102 -4.59 -10.80 2.01
N ARG A 103 -5.66 -11.59 2.14
CA ARG A 103 -5.60 -12.93 2.73
C ARG A 103 -5.03 -13.98 1.79
N GLU A 104 -5.20 -13.80 0.49
CA GLU A 104 -4.77 -14.75 -0.54
C GLU A 104 -3.51 -14.25 -1.26
N ASN A 105 -2.71 -15.19 -1.74
CA ASN A 105 -1.54 -14.89 -2.58
C ASN A 105 -1.96 -14.65 -4.02
N TYR A 106 -1.22 -13.79 -4.72
CA TYR A 106 -1.36 -13.64 -6.16
C TYR A 106 -0.94 -14.92 -6.89
N TYR A 107 -1.58 -15.20 -8.03
CA TYR A 107 -1.27 -16.39 -8.84
C TYR A 107 0.20 -16.46 -9.29
N PHE A 108 0.85 -15.31 -9.44
CA PHE A 108 2.25 -15.17 -9.85
C PHE A 108 3.22 -15.06 -8.67
N ALA A 109 2.77 -15.28 -7.42
CA ALA A 109 3.62 -15.08 -6.24
C ALA A 109 4.92 -15.91 -6.30
N ASN A 110 4.84 -17.15 -6.78
CA ASN A 110 6.00 -18.04 -6.91
C ASN A 110 6.97 -17.61 -8.01
N ASP A 111 6.51 -16.87 -9.02
CA ASP A 111 7.35 -16.41 -10.13
C ASP A 111 8.20 -15.19 -9.74
N LEU A 112 7.83 -14.50 -8.64
CA LEU A 112 8.52 -13.28 -8.21
C LEU A 112 9.96 -13.54 -7.77
N THR A 113 10.27 -14.74 -7.29
CA THR A 113 11.61 -15.14 -6.84
C THR A 113 12.63 -15.23 -7.96
N ARG A 114 12.17 -15.27 -9.23
CA ARG A 114 13.04 -15.37 -10.41
C ARG A 114 13.52 -14.00 -10.91
N TYR A 115 12.93 -12.89 -10.46
CA TYR A 115 13.31 -11.59 -11.00
C TYR A 115 14.70 -11.15 -10.51
N PRO A 116 15.58 -10.70 -11.42
CA PRO A 116 16.96 -10.33 -11.08
C PRO A 116 17.06 -9.12 -10.13
N PHE A 117 15.98 -8.34 -10.00
CA PHE A 117 15.87 -7.26 -9.03
C PHE A 117 15.87 -7.79 -7.59
N PHE A 118 15.24 -8.94 -7.35
CA PHE A 118 15.31 -9.71 -6.10
C PHE A 118 16.49 -10.67 -6.22
N SER A 119 17.70 -10.14 -6.38
CA SER A 119 18.92 -10.94 -6.32
C SER A 119 19.13 -11.42 -4.89
N MET A 120 18.45 -12.50 -4.54
CA MET A 120 18.81 -13.26 -3.35
C MET A 120 20.05 -14.07 -3.69
N THR A 121 21.12 -13.86 -2.93
CA THR A 121 22.14 -14.89 -2.79
C THR A 121 21.43 -16.17 -2.36
N PRO A 122 21.70 -17.31 -3.01
CA PRO A 122 21.05 -18.56 -2.65
C PRO A 122 21.29 -18.81 -1.15
N PRO A 123 20.25 -19.15 -0.36
CA PRO A 123 20.47 -19.51 1.03
C PRO A 123 21.35 -20.76 1.05
N ASP A 124 22.45 -20.68 1.80
CA ASP A 124 23.19 -21.87 2.18
C ASP A 124 22.19 -22.87 2.79
N THR A 125 22.29 -24.09 2.31
CA THR A 125 21.36 -25.18 2.57
C THR A 125 21.29 -25.52 4.05
N SER A 126 20.43 -24.85 4.82
CA SER A 126 19.98 -25.37 6.11
C SER A 126 18.71 -24.67 6.59
N VAL A 127 17.72 -25.51 6.91
CA VAL A 127 16.47 -25.24 7.63
C VAL A 127 15.31 -24.76 6.75
N SER A 128 14.74 -25.70 5.97
CA SER A 128 13.37 -25.61 5.51
C SER A 128 12.42 -25.80 6.70
N SER A 129 11.89 -24.71 7.24
CA SER A 129 10.75 -24.77 8.14
C SER A 129 9.47 -25.04 7.33
N PRO A 130 8.46 -25.79 7.85
CA PRO A 130 7.32 -26.26 7.03
C PRO A 130 6.27 -25.17 6.71
N SER A 131 6.56 -23.89 6.95
CA SER A 131 5.56 -22.81 6.89
C SER A 131 6.04 -21.52 6.21
N GLU A 132 7.12 -21.56 5.42
CA GLU A 132 7.57 -20.39 4.67
C GLU A 132 6.60 -20.08 3.53
N GLY A 133 6.04 -18.88 3.56
CA GLY A 133 5.22 -18.32 2.51
C GLY A 133 6.04 -18.07 1.25
N ALA A 134 5.41 -18.22 0.09
CA ALA A 134 6.03 -18.02 -1.23
C ALA A 134 6.74 -16.66 -1.41
N LEU A 135 6.40 -15.66 -0.60
CA LEU A 135 6.92 -14.30 -0.67
C LEU A 135 7.86 -13.95 0.49
N ASP A 136 8.10 -14.85 1.43
CA ASP A 136 8.86 -14.55 2.65
C ASP A 136 10.30 -14.14 2.30
N CYS A 137 10.90 -14.85 1.35
CA CYS A 137 12.23 -14.53 0.84
C CYS A 137 12.31 -13.13 0.20
N VAL A 138 11.26 -12.71 -0.53
CA VAL A 138 11.17 -11.36 -1.10
C VAL A 138 10.96 -10.33 0.01
N ALA A 139 10.16 -10.65 1.02
CA ALA A 139 9.94 -9.80 2.18
C ALA A 139 11.25 -9.55 2.96
N ASP A 140 12.01 -10.60 3.25
CA ASP A 140 13.31 -10.52 3.93
C ASP A 140 14.28 -9.62 3.16
N TRP A 141 14.34 -9.76 1.83
CA TRP A 141 15.18 -8.90 0.99
C TRP A 141 14.75 -7.43 1.06
N VAL A 142 13.44 -7.16 1.04
CA VAL A 142 12.92 -5.78 1.15
C VAL A 142 13.24 -5.20 2.53
N GLU A 143 13.08 -5.98 3.59
CA GLU A 143 13.39 -5.55 4.96
C GLU A 143 14.88 -5.25 5.14
N ASP A 144 15.77 -6.09 4.62
CA ASP A 144 17.21 -5.83 4.62
C ASP A 144 17.53 -4.50 3.91
N ARG A 145 16.95 -4.29 2.71
CA ARG A 145 17.12 -3.01 1.99
C ARG A 145 16.58 -1.80 2.75
N LEU A 146 15.42 -1.91 3.38
CA LEU A 146 14.85 -0.81 4.18
C LEU A 146 15.74 -0.50 5.39
N SER A 147 16.29 -1.53 6.05
CA SER A 147 17.20 -1.35 7.20
C SER A 147 18.50 -0.63 6.81
N GLN A 148 19.07 -0.97 5.65
CA GLN A 148 20.25 -0.30 5.09
C GLN A 148 19.97 1.18 4.86
N VAL A 149 18.82 1.51 4.27
CA VAL A 149 18.42 2.90 4.00
C VAL A 149 18.21 3.69 5.30
N GLN A 150 17.64 3.09 6.34
CA GLN A 150 17.45 3.74 7.64
C GLN A 150 18.79 4.14 8.28
N SER A 151 19.83 3.31 8.14
CA SER A 151 21.17 3.64 8.63
C SER A 151 21.77 4.88 7.91
N CYS A 152 21.50 5.04 6.61
CA CYS A 152 21.94 6.19 5.83
C CYS A 152 21.26 7.50 6.26
N TYR A 153 19.97 7.46 6.61
CA TYR A 153 19.25 8.64 7.12
C TYR A 153 19.79 9.10 8.47
N LEU A 154 20.06 8.17 9.40
CA LEU A 154 20.68 8.53 10.69
C LEU A 154 22.11 9.08 10.54
N HIS A 155 22.87 8.61 9.54
CA HIS A 155 24.23 9.10 9.28
C HIS A 155 24.22 10.49 8.62
N CYS A 156 23.28 10.76 7.71
CA CYS A 156 23.10 12.08 7.10
C CYS A 156 22.61 13.16 8.08
N ASP A 157 21.76 12.81 9.05
CA ASP A 157 21.33 13.76 10.11
C ASP A 157 22.44 14.14 11.09
N LEU A 158 23.51 13.32 11.17
CA LEU A 158 24.71 13.61 11.94
C LEU A 158 25.68 14.54 11.18
N LEU A 159 25.72 14.43 9.85
CA LEU A 159 26.53 15.30 8.99
C LEU A 159 25.88 16.65 8.70
N SER A 160 24.56 16.79 8.86
CA SER A 160 23.85 18.08 8.74
C SER A 160 23.94 18.97 9.99
N LYS A 161 24.50 18.42 11.08
CA LYS A 161 24.72 19.10 12.38
C LYS A 161 26.20 19.45 12.66
N LEU A 162 27.07 19.29 11.65
CA LEU A 162 28.44 19.82 11.62
C LEU A 162 28.53 20.95 10.60
#